data_AF-A0A074VH86-F1
#
_entry.id   AF-A0A074VH86-F1
#
_cell.length_a   1.000
_cell.length_b   1.000
_cell.length_c   1.000
_cell.angle_alpha   90.00
_cell.angle_beta   90.00
_cell.angle_gamma   90.00
#
_symmetry.space_group_name_H-M   'P 1'
#
loop_
_entity.id
_entity.type
_entity.pdbx_description
1 polymer ?
#
loop_
_entity_poly.entity_id
_entity_poly.type
_entity_poly.pdbx_seq_one_letter_code
_entity_poly.pdbx_strand_id
1 'polypeptide(L)'
;PKDINSLEFTEYNSNELWFREDGSDLIISHIGTNDQVTVTSWFEDTDYQHYNVITADGKKINSNQIQQLVEAMAAFTNDCDFNSPDIASQMQQFIQKANVAAYWG
;
A
#
# COMPACT_ATOMS: atom_id res chain seq x y z
N PRO A 1 14.06 -5.29 22.60
CA PRO A 1 13.61 -4.38 21.52
C PRO A 1 13.07 -5.24 20.37
N LYS A 2 11.91 -4.89 19.80
CA LYS A 2 11.41 -5.57 18.60
C LYS A 2 12.24 -5.08 17.42
N ASP A 3 12.95 -5.97 16.75
CA ASP A 3 13.70 -5.61 15.55
C ASP A 3 12.68 -5.25 14.45
N ILE A 4 12.89 -4.10 13.81
CA ILE A 4 12.04 -3.63 12.72
C ILE A 4 12.76 -3.93 11.41
N ASN A 5 12.12 -4.72 10.55
CA ASN A 5 12.60 -5.05 9.22
C ASN A 5 12.19 -3.96 8.21
N SER A 6 12.80 -3.97 7.03
CA SER A 6 12.44 -3.10 5.90
C SER A 6 12.10 -3.94 4.69
N LEU A 7 11.00 -3.59 4.02
CA LEU A 7 10.66 -4.03 2.67
C LEU A 7 11.00 -2.88 1.72
N GLU A 8 11.94 -3.10 0.80
CA GLU A 8 12.47 -2.06 -0.08
C GLU A 8 11.98 -2.27 -1.52
N PHE A 9 11.28 -1.27 -2.05
CA PHE A 9 10.89 -1.18 -3.46
C PHE A 9 11.85 -0.22 -4.15
N THR A 10 12.81 -0.74 -4.90
CA THR A 10 13.86 0.07 -5.54
C THR A 10 13.46 0.61 -6.92
N GLU A 11 12.39 0.08 -7.50
CA GLU A 11 11.95 0.42 -8.87
C GLU A 11 10.65 1.24 -8.92
N TYR A 12 9.90 1.29 -7.81
CA TYR A 12 8.59 1.93 -7.76
C TYR A 12 8.54 3.02 -6.69
N ASN A 13 7.98 4.18 -7.05
CA ASN A 13 7.79 5.32 -6.15
C ASN A 13 6.53 5.14 -5.29
N SER A 14 6.44 5.91 -4.22
CA SER A 14 5.32 5.88 -3.28
C SER A 14 3.93 6.08 -3.92
N ASN A 15 3.83 6.88 -4.99
CA ASN A 15 2.58 7.16 -5.71
C ASN A 15 2.23 6.13 -6.81
N GLU A 16 3.06 5.11 -6.98
CA GLU A 16 2.84 4.01 -7.92
C GLU A 16 2.30 2.76 -7.21
N LEU A 17 2.30 2.76 -5.86
CA LEU A 17 1.92 1.62 -5.03
C LEU A 17 0.48 1.73 -4.53
N TRP A 18 -0.18 0.57 -4.45
CA TRP A 18 -1.49 0.37 -3.84
C TRP A 18 -1.41 -0.68 -2.73
N PHE A 19 -2.01 -0.37 -1.58
CA PHE A 19 -2.02 -1.19 -0.38
C PHE A 19 -3.43 -1.70 -0.14
N ARG A 20 -3.57 -3.02 0.05
CA ARG A 20 -4.86 -3.66 0.26
C ARG A 20 -4.76 -4.77 1.30
N GLU A 21 -5.79 -4.89 2.13
CA GLU A 21 -6.03 -6.05 2.97
C GLU A 21 -6.70 -7.16 2.16
N ASP A 22 -6.15 -8.38 2.24
CA ASP A 22 -6.73 -9.57 1.61
C ASP A 22 -6.73 -10.73 2.61
N GLY A 23 -7.87 -10.93 3.27
CA GLY A 23 -7.94 -11.86 4.40
C GLY A 23 -7.05 -11.37 5.54
N SER A 24 -6.04 -12.15 5.92
CA SER A 24 -5.06 -11.76 6.94
C SER A 24 -3.76 -11.18 6.37
N ASP A 25 -3.65 -11.06 5.05
CA ASP A 25 -2.42 -10.66 4.37
C ASP A 25 -2.49 -9.20 3.90
N LEU A 26 -1.33 -8.54 3.89
CA LEU A 26 -1.14 -7.25 3.23
C LEU A 26 -0.64 -7.48 1.80
N ILE A 27 -1.35 -6.92 0.83
CA ILE A 27 -0.97 -6.90 -0.57
C ILE A 27 -0.49 -5.50 -0.94
N ILE A 28 0.71 -5.40 -1.51
CA ILE A 28 1.28 -4.17 -2.05
C ILE A 28 1.48 -4.37 -3.55
N SER A 29 0.79 -3.60 -4.37
CA SER A 29 0.78 -3.76 -5.83
C SER A 29 1.26 -2.51 -6.55
N HIS A 30 1.94 -2.67 -7.68
CA HIS A 30 2.21 -1.58 -8.61
C HIS A 30 0.99 -1.35 -9.51
N ILE A 31 0.44 -0.14 -9.44
CA ILE A 31 -0.80 0.24 -10.12
C ILE A 31 -0.69 0.03 -11.64
N GLY A 32 -1.67 -0.65 -12.22
CA GLY A 32 -1.73 -0.91 -13.67
C GLY A 32 -0.86 -2.07 -14.15
N THR A 33 -0.26 -2.83 -13.22
CA THR A 33 0.52 -4.04 -13.52
C THR A 33 0.01 -5.23 -12.69
N ASN A 34 0.58 -6.41 -12.93
CA ASN A 34 0.35 -7.59 -12.08
C ASN A 34 1.45 -7.75 -11.02
N ASP A 35 2.38 -6.80 -10.92
CA ASP A 35 3.49 -6.88 -9.97
C ASP A 35 2.95 -6.60 -8.57
N GLN A 36 3.15 -7.57 -7.66
CA GLN A 36 2.70 -7.46 -6.29
C GLN A 36 3.63 -8.18 -5.32
N VAL A 37 3.61 -7.72 -4.07
CA VAL A 37 4.21 -8.36 -2.92
C VAL A 37 3.11 -8.68 -1.92
N THR A 38 3.13 -9.90 -1.39
CA THR A 38 2.26 -10.34 -0.30
C THR A 38 3.07 -10.44 0.98
N VAL A 39 2.64 -9.74 2.03
CA VAL A 39 3.14 -9.88 3.39
C VAL A 39 2.13 -10.68 4.18
N THR A 40 2.45 -11.94 4.45
CA THR A 40 1.53 -12.91 5.04
C THR A 40 1.26 -12.63 6.52
N SER A 41 0.02 -12.87 6.96
CA SER A 41 -0.44 -12.74 8.35
C SER A 41 -0.28 -11.34 8.96
N TRP A 42 -0.11 -10.31 8.13
CA TRP A 42 0.08 -8.92 8.55
C TRP A 42 -1.02 -8.40 9.50
N PHE A 43 -2.27 -8.85 9.27
CA PHE A 43 -3.44 -8.42 10.04
C PHE A 43 -3.87 -9.42 11.13
N GLU A 44 -3.15 -10.54 11.34
CA GLU A 44 -3.50 -11.50 12.40
C GLU A 44 -3.16 -10.99 13.79
N ASP A 45 -2.00 -10.33 13.93
CA ASP A 45 -1.51 -9.75 15.18
C ASP A 45 -0.54 -8.60 14.92
N THR A 46 -0.51 -7.62 15.81
CA THR A 46 0.49 -6.54 15.84
C THR A 46 1.94 -7.05 15.87
N ASP A 47 2.17 -8.28 16.31
CA ASP A 47 3.47 -8.95 16.25
C ASP A 47 3.99 -9.15 14.83
N TYR A 48 3.11 -9.33 13.84
CA TYR A 48 3.46 -9.44 12.42
C TYR A 48 3.69 -8.09 11.73
N GLN A 49 3.31 -6.98 12.36
CA GLN A 49 3.45 -5.62 11.81
C GLN A 49 4.84 -5.01 12.08
N HIS A 50 5.90 -5.74 11.71
CA HIS A 50 7.29 -5.38 12.00
C HIS A 50 8.10 -4.91 10.78
N TYR A 51 7.43 -4.55 9.68
CA TYR A 51 8.09 -4.00 8.49
C TYR A 51 7.84 -2.49 8.36
N ASN A 52 8.90 -1.77 8.01
CA ASN A 52 8.78 -0.50 7.29
C ASN A 52 8.73 -0.76 5.79
N VAL A 53 8.09 0.12 5.03
CA VAL A 53 8.21 0.14 3.57
C VAL A 53 9.07 1.33 3.16
N ILE A 54 10.04 1.08 2.28
CA ILE A 54 10.89 2.10 1.67
C ILE A 54 10.71 2.02 0.16
N THR A 55 10.54 3.17 -0.51
CA THR A 55 10.27 3.26 -1.95
C THR A 55 11.40 3.95 -2.71
N ALA A 56 11.37 3.90 -4.04
CA ALA A 56 12.44 4.39 -4.91
C ALA A 56 12.66 5.91 -4.80
N ASP A 57 11.62 6.66 -4.44
CA ASP A 57 11.66 8.10 -4.13
C ASP A 57 12.17 8.41 -2.71
N GLY A 58 12.64 7.40 -1.98
CA GLY A 58 13.24 7.53 -0.65
C GLY A 58 12.22 7.75 0.47
N LYS A 59 10.91 7.63 0.19
CA LYS A 59 9.88 7.69 1.22
C LYS A 59 9.95 6.45 2.11
N LYS A 60 9.63 6.63 3.39
CA LYS A 60 9.62 5.55 4.37
C LYS A 60 8.37 5.64 5.24
N ILE A 61 7.61 4.56 5.29
CA ILE A 61 6.43 4.43 6.14
C ILE A 61 6.58 3.27 7.12
N ASN A 62 6.01 3.43 8.32
CA ASN A 62 5.92 2.38 9.33
C ASN A 62 4.56 1.67 9.30
N SER A 63 4.38 0.67 10.16
CA SER A 63 3.14 -0.10 10.26
C SER A 63 1.87 0.74 10.47
N ASN A 64 1.93 1.80 11.27
CA ASN A 64 0.77 2.68 11.49
C ASN A 64 0.40 3.45 10.21
N GLN A 65 1.38 3.94 9.47
CA GLN A 65 1.15 4.63 8.19
C GLN A 65 0.66 3.66 7.10
N ILE A 66 1.16 2.42 7.11
CA ILE A 66 0.65 1.35 6.25
C ILE A 66 -0.83 1.09 6.53
N GLN A 67 -1.23 1.00 7.81
CA GLN A 67 -2.63 0.84 8.19
C GLN A 67 -3.51 1.98 7.66
N GLN A 68 -3.06 3.23 7.82
CA GLN A 68 -3.78 4.40 7.30
C GLN A 68 -3.93 4.38 5.77
N LEU A 69 -2.90 3.93 5.05
CA LEU A 69 -2.96 3.75 3.61
C LEU A 69 -3.98 2.68 3.21
N VAL A 70 -3.94 1.52 3.86
CA VAL A 70 -4.90 0.42 3.62
C VAL A 70 -6.33 0.89 3.84
N GLU A 71 -6.62 1.60 4.93
CA GLU A 71 -7.96 2.13 5.23
C GLU A 71 -8.42 3.14 4.18
N ALA A 72 -7.56 4.07 3.80
CA ALA A 72 -7.88 5.08 2.78
C ALA A 72 -8.15 4.42 1.41
N MET A 73 -7.32 3.46 1.02
CA MET A 73 -7.44 2.76 -0.26
C MET A 73 -8.62 1.79 -0.27
N ALA A 74 -8.94 1.14 0.85
CA ALA A 74 -10.13 0.30 0.99
C ALA A 74 -11.42 1.10 0.76
N ALA A 75 -11.49 2.33 1.28
CA ALA A 75 -12.62 3.23 1.06
C ALA A 75 -12.85 3.52 -0.43
N PHE A 76 -11.78 3.67 -1.23
CA PHE A 76 -11.89 3.80 -2.68
C PHE A 76 -12.35 2.49 -3.34
N THR A 77 -11.78 1.35 -2.95
CA THR A 77 -12.07 0.07 -3.61
C THR A 77 -13.51 -0.37 -3.50
N ASN A 78 -14.21 0.02 -2.42
CA ASN A 78 -15.62 -0.29 -2.23
C ASN A 78 -16.53 0.36 -3.29
N ASP A 79 -16.08 1.46 -3.88
CA ASP A 79 -16.85 2.27 -4.82
C ASP A 79 -16.38 2.09 -6.28
N CYS A 80 -15.33 1.28 -6.54
CA CYS A 80 -14.73 1.14 -7.86
C CYS A 80 -15.19 -0.12 -8.61
N ASP A 81 -15.35 -0.02 -9.93
CA ASP A 81 -15.56 -1.17 -10.81
C ASP A 81 -14.21 -1.71 -11.29
N PHE A 82 -13.74 -2.80 -10.67
CA PHE A 82 -12.48 -3.46 -11.03
C PHE A 82 -12.46 -4.07 -12.44
N ASN A 83 -13.62 -4.25 -13.10
CA ASN A 83 -13.66 -4.70 -14.49
C ASN A 83 -13.48 -3.55 -15.49
N SER A 84 -13.36 -2.31 -15.00
CA SER A 84 -13.19 -1.16 -15.87
C SER A 84 -11.79 -1.10 -16.48
N PRO A 85 -11.65 -0.89 -17.79
CA PRO A 85 -10.34 -0.80 -18.46
C PRO A 85 -9.51 0.42 -18.02
N ASP A 86 -10.11 1.38 -17.31
CA ASP A 86 -9.46 2.58 -16.80
C ASP A 86 -9.18 2.56 -15.29
N ILE A 87 -9.34 1.40 -14.62
CA ILE A 87 -9.17 1.28 -13.16
C ILE A 87 -7.83 1.83 -12.65
N ALA A 88 -6.74 1.59 -13.38
CA ALA A 88 -5.42 2.12 -13.04
C ALA A 88 -5.40 3.66 -13.03
N SER A 89 -6.08 4.30 -14.00
CA SER A 89 -6.23 5.76 -14.03
C SER A 89 -7.08 6.26 -12.87
N GLN A 90 -8.12 5.53 -12.49
CA GLN A 90 -8.96 5.90 -11.34
C GLN A 90 -8.19 5.81 -10.02
N MET A 91 -7.39 4.75 -9.82
CA MET A 91 -6.50 4.61 -8.66
C MET A 91 -5.47 5.74 -8.59
N GLN A 92 -4.85 6.10 -9.71
CA GLN A 92 -3.93 7.24 -9.79
C GLN A 92 -4.62 8.57 -9.45
N GLN A 93 -5.85 8.78 -9.91
CA GLN A 93 -6.63 9.96 -9.53
C GLN A 93 -6.98 9.98 -8.05
N PHE A 94 -7.28 8.82 -7.45
CA PHE A 94 -7.51 8.71 -6.02
C PHE A 94 -6.26 9.12 -5.22
N ILE A 95 -5.08 8.62 -5.60
CA ILE A 95 -3.81 9.00 -4.96
C ILE A 95 -3.63 10.53 -4.92
N GLN A 96 -3.98 11.21 -6.01
CA GLN A 96 -3.90 12.67 -6.09
C GLN A 96 -4.99 13.38 -5.27
N LYS A 97 -6.26 12.94 -5.37
CA LYS A 97 -7.41 13.60 -4.73
C LYS A 97 -7.50 13.37 -3.23
N ALA A 98 -7.15 12.17 -2.77
CA ALA A 98 -7.16 11.78 -1.36
C ALA A 98 -5.88 12.21 -0.62
N ASN A 99 -5.00 12.97 -1.30
CA ASN A 99 -3.73 13.43 -0.74
C ASN A 99 -2.91 12.28 -0.13
N VAL A 100 -2.82 11.16 -0.85
CA VAL A 100 -2.15 9.94 -0.34
C VAL A 100 -0.69 10.19 0.01
N ALA A 101 -0.05 11.16 -0.64
CA ALA A 101 1.30 11.63 -0.32
C ALA A 101 1.46 12.03 1.16
N ALA A 102 0.40 12.50 1.83
CA ALA A 102 0.46 12.86 3.26
C ALA A 102 0.73 11.67 4.19
N TYR A 103 0.38 10.45 3.78
CA TYR A 103 0.68 9.25 4.58
C TYR A 103 2.16 8.86 4.51
N TRP A 104 2.88 9.30 3.48
CA TRP A 104 4.30 9.01 3.26
C TRP A 104 5.25 9.98 3.96
N GLY A 105 4.72 11.03 4.62
CA GLY A 105 5.50 12.08 5.29
C GLY A 105 5.80 13.28 4.41
#